data_AF-A0A359D9S3-F1
#
_entry.id   AF-A0A359D9S3-F1
#
_cell.length_a   1.000
_cell.length_b   1.000
_cell.length_c   1.000
_cell.angle_alpha   90.00
_cell.angle_beta   90.00
_cell.angle_gamma   90.00
#
_symmetry.space_group_name_H-M   'P 1'
#
loop_
_entity.id
_entity.type
_entity.pdbx_description
1 polymer ?
#
loop_
_entity_poly.entity_id
_entity_poly.type
_entity_poly.pdbx_seq_one_letter_code
_entity_poly.pdbx_strand_id
1 'polypeptide(L)' 'NWWKQQFDTLLASEDFAKLREQRDLLPLAMTGDELQAYVFKQVEEYKTLAGEFGLMQ' A
#
# COMPACT_ATOMS: atom_id res chain seq x y z
N ASN A 1 -9.42 16.75 3.69
CA ASN A 1 -8.22 16.01 4.11
C ASN A 1 -7.10 16.32 3.14
N TRP A 2 -6.31 17.37 3.39
CA TRP A 2 -5.43 17.98 2.38
C TRP A 2 -4.38 17.00 1.84
N TRP A 3 -3.73 16.24 2.72
CA TRP A 3 -2.72 15.26 2.35
C TRP A 3 -3.23 14.15 1.45
N LYS A 4 -4.41 13.59 1.75
CA LYS A 4 -5.01 12.54 0.91
C LYS A 4 -5.13 13.03 -0.54
N GLN A 5 -5.63 14.25 -0.74
CA GLN A 5 -5.83 14.83 -2.06
C GLN A 5 -4.50 15.06 -2.81
N GLN A 6 -3.43 15.44 -2.10
CA GLN A 6 -2.10 15.57 -2.73
C GLN A 6 -1.58 14.21 -3.22
N PHE A 7 -1.74 13.16 -2.41
CA PHE A 7 -1.34 11.80 -2.81
C PHE A 7 -2.19 11.25 -3.95
N ASP A 8 -3.52 11.45 -3.91
CA ASP A 8 -4.42 11.07 -5.00
C ASP A 8 -3.98 11.71 -6.33
N THR A 9 -3.63 13.00 -6.28
CA THR A 9 -3.15 13.75 -7.46
C THR A 9 -1.82 13.23 -7.97
N LEU A 10 -0.84 13.00 -7.07
CA LEU A 10 0.48 12.52 -7.44
C LEU A 10 0.43 11.10 -8.04
N LEU A 11 -0.33 10.20 -7.41
CA LEU A 11 -0.41 8.80 -7.83
C LEU A 11 -1.14 8.62 -9.17
N ALA A 12 -2.00 9.56 -9.56
CA ALA A 12 -2.65 9.61 -10.86
C ALA A 12 -1.78 10.22 -11.97
N SER A 13 -0.62 10.80 -11.66
CA SER A 13 0.25 11.47 -12.63
C SER A 13 1.04 10.48 -13.50
N GLU A 14 0.98 10.65 -14.82
CA GLU A 14 1.81 9.89 -15.77
C GLU A 14 3.31 10.13 -15.56
N ASP A 15 3.72 11.36 -15.23
CA ASP A 15 5.12 11.68 -14.97
C ASP A 15 5.63 10.97 -13.72
N PHE A 16 4.78 10.88 -12.68
CA PHE A 16 5.11 10.08 -11.50
C PHE A 16 5.16 8.58 -11.83
N ALA A 17 4.25 8.08 -12.67
CA ALA A 17 4.28 6.68 -13.10
C ALA A 17 5.59 6.32 -13.81
N LYS A 18 6.09 7.19 -14.71
CA LYS A 18 7.39 7.02 -15.38
C LYS A 18 8.55 7.03 -14.37
N LEU A 19 8.55 7.96 -13.41
CA LEU A 19 9.59 8.04 -12.36
C LEU A 19 9.62 6.80 -11.46
N ARG A 20 8.45 6.21 -11.18
CA ARG A 20 8.29 4.99 -10.40
C ARG A 20 8.82 3.78 -11.18
N GLU A 21 8.47 3.67 -12.46
CA GLU A 21 8.94 2.60 -13.36
C GLU A 21 10.46 2.62 -13.53
N GLN A 22 11.07 3.81 -13.69
CA GLN A 22 12.53 3.97 -13.76
C GLN A 22 13.29 3.48 -12.51
N ARG A 23 12.58 3.26 -11.40
CA ARG A 23 13.13 2.77 -10.13
C ARG A 23 12.73 1.30 -9.86
N ASP A 24 12.16 0.63 -10.86
CA ASP A 24 11.63 -0.73 -10.77
C ASP A 24 10.62 -0.91 -9.62
N LEU A 25 9.91 0.17 -9.26
CA LEU A 25 8.93 0.15 -8.18
C LEU A 25 7.56 -0.27 -8.71
N LEU A 26 6.97 -1.31 -8.11
CA LEU A 26 5.62 -1.76 -8.45
C LEU A 26 4.55 -0.71 -8.09
N PRO A 27 3.45 -0.64 -8.86
CA PRO A 27 2.36 0.29 -8.56
C PRO A 27 1.59 -0.16 -7.32
N LEU A 28 1.36 0.77 -6.39
CA LEU A 28 0.38 0.64 -5.32
C LEU A 28 -0.29 2.00 -5.11
N ALA A 29 -1.35 2.27 -5.87
CA ALA A 29 -2.07 3.54 -5.83
C ALA A 29 -3.31 3.42 -4.94
N MET A 30 -3.10 3.45 -3.61
CA MET A 30 -4.17 3.43 -2.60
C MET A 30 -3.92 4.56 -1.60
N THR A 31 -4.98 5.23 -1.14
CA THR A 31 -4.86 6.29 -0.13
C THR A 31 -6.04 6.25 0.85
N GLY A 32 -5.90 6.92 2.00
CA GLY A 32 -6.97 7.06 2.98
C GLY A 32 -7.51 5.71 3.46
N ASP A 33 -8.83 5.61 3.51
CA ASP A 33 -9.53 4.46 4.09
C ASP A 33 -9.26 3.15 3.33
N GLU A 34 -9.05 3.22 2.01
CA GLU A 34 -8.67 2.06 1.19
C GLU A 34 -7.31 1.51 1.62
N LEU A 35 -6.31 2.39 1.76
CA LEU A 35 -4.98 1.99 2.22
C LEU A 35 -5.04 1.45 3.66
N GLN A 36 -5.84 2.06 4.53
CA GLN A 36 -6.02 1.57 5.91
C GLN A 36 -6.62 0.17 5.93
N ALA A 37 -7.70 -0.07 5.18
CA ALA A 37 -8.35 -1.37 5.09
C ALA A 37 -7.39 -2.43 4.53
N TYR A 38 -6.62 -2.08 3.49
CA TYR A 38 -5.61 -2.96 2.92
C TYR A 38 -4.54 -3.35 3.95
N VAL A 39 -3.99 -2.37 4.69
CA VAL A 39 -2.98 -2.65 5.73
C VAL A 39 -3.52 -3.57 6.81
N PHE A 40 -4.74 -3.34 7.31
CA PHE A 40 -5.32 -4.19 8.34
C PHE A 40 -5.57 -5.62 7.86
N LYS A 41 -6.06 -5.77 6.63
CA LYS A 41 -6.19 -7.08 6.00
C LYS A 41 -4.84 -7.81 5.91
N GLN A 42 -3.80 -7.14 5.42
CA GLN A 42 -2.48 -7.74 5.30
C GLN A 42 -1.91 -8.14 6.67
N VAL A 43 -2.09 -7.30 7.70
CA VAL A 43 -1.66 -7.63 9.07
C VAL A 43 -2.38 -8.87 9.60
N GLU A 44 -3.67 -9.02 9.36
CA GLU A 44 -4.43 -10.21 9.75
C GLU A 44 -3.95 -11.46 9.01
N GLU A 45 -3.75 -11.37 7.69
CA GLU A 45 -3.23 -12.45 6.85
C GLU A 45 -1.85 -12.94 7.34
N TYR A 46 -0.93 -12.01 7.64
CA TYR A 46 0.38 -12.36 8.17
C TYR A 46 0.32 -12.98 9.58
N LYS A 47 -0.60 -12.51 10.44
CA LYS A 47 -0.80 -13.12 11.77
C LYS A 47 -1.28 -14.56 11.65
N THR A 48 -2.23 -14.81 10.75
CA THR A 48 -2.73 -16.17 10.47
C THR A 48 -1.58 -17.06 10.00
N LEU A 49 -0.82 -16.61 9.01
CA LEU A 49 0.31 -17.36 8.47
C LEU A 49 1.39 -17.64 9.54
N ALA A 50 1.71 -16.65 10.38
CA ALA A 50 2.65 -16.82 11.48
C ALA A 50 2.15 -17.85 12.52
N GLY A 51 0.84 -17.88 12.78
CA GLY A 51 0.21 -18.90 13.63
C GLY A 51 0.33 -20.30 13.03
N GLU A 52 0.05 -20.45 11.73
CA GLU A 52 0.18 -21.72 11.01
C GLU A 52 1.62 -22.26 11.01
N PHE A 53 2.63 -21.39 10.96
CA PHE A 53 4.04 -21.76 11.04
C PHE A 53 4.58 -21.89 12.48
N GLY A 54 3.76 -21.66 13.51
CA GLY A 54 4.20 -21.72 14.90
C GLY A 54 5.22 -20.64 15.29
N LEU A 55 5.20 -19.50 14.60
CA LEU A 55 6.12 -18.37 14.83
C LEU A 55 5.57 -17.34 15.84
N MET A 56 4.34 -17.54 16.33
CA MET A 56 3.70 -16.69 17.33
C MET A 56 4.01 -17.24 18.75
N GLN A 57 4.42 -16.35 19.67
CA GLN A 57 4.67 -16.64 21.09
C GLN A 57 3.40 -16.45 21.92
#